data_AF-A0A1B0FH72-F1
#
_entry.id   AF-A0A1B0FH72-F1
#
_cell.length_a   1.000
_cell.length_b   1.000
_cell.length_c   1.000
_cell.angle_alpha   90.00
_cell.angle_beta   90.00
_cell.angle_gamma   90.00
#
_symmetry.space_group_name_H-M   'P 1'
#
loop_
_entity.id
_entity.type
_entity.pdbx_description
1 polymer ?
#
loop_
_entity_poly.entity_id
_entity_poly.type
_entity_poly.pdbx_seq_one_letter_code
_entity_poly.pdbx_strand_id
1 'polypeptide(L)'
;MANNCKDCDRLQPKRLGTGPTRPLHKQPTMYDHFSNFQKFKQIREEEEFIEKRKGDLLKFSSTFTNFSLNRVINKDEFEQFSTQDIARFRRQLRMGNWDRFLSEQMPDALGSGKITLNQPTSNRCNHPLLALTRTPVQCPITACNRTIGITSVLSHYLRDHSEDFGVQCQEILSGKRANLIFEPGRLEFRQNVCLGVLAYGGRGDERCDCPAERGLCMHNSFLPKPQDNYDAHLAILIMACRTSWMASLCKRELEEKLINPKNVFQEMIVIWLASVQTTKAIHCTVTVYDKLMTSARSAIMQVRNLSDSQNPSVFWSIDANCIRLARGEIEILSRSHTEGMHMEVMINEYEPKQLPKQHQEQEPQSPQSQPQTSTPPPQQE
;
A
#
# COMPACT_ATOMS: atom_id res chain seq x y z
N MET A 1 -54.26 -19.38 83.07
CA MET A 1 -54.48 -20.80 82.77
C MET A 1 -54.70 -20.96 81.28
N ALA A 2 -53.75 -21.58 80.58
CA ALA A 2 -53.92 -22.33 79.33
C ALA A 2 -52.57 -23.01 79.05
N ASN A 3 -52.63 -24.30 78.74
CA ASN A 3 -51.54 -25.26 78.86
C ASN A 3 -50.69 -25.31 77.60
N ASN A 4 -49.37 -25.29 77.79
CA ASN A 4 -48.37 -25.53 76.74
C ASN A 4 -48.32 -27.03 76.41
N CYS A 5 -48.65 -27.38 75.16
CA CYS A 5 -48.49 -28.71 74.60
C CYS A 5 -47.00 -28.99 74.38
N LYS A 6 -46.46 -30.03 75.03
CA LYS A 6 -45.03 -30.42 75.00
C LYS A 6 -44.66 -31.41 73.88
N ASP A 7 -45.55 -31.70 72.94
CA ASP A 7 -45.36 -32.78 71.96
C ASP A 7 -45.20 -32.35 70.49
N CYS A 8 -44.88 -31.08 70.23
CA CYS A 8 -44.68 -30.59 68.85
C CYS A 8 -43.23 -30.60 68.33
N ASP A 9 -42.27 -31.18 69.06
CA ASP A 9 -40.84 -31.19 68.67
C ASP A 9 -40.40 -32.43 67.84
N ARG A 10 -41.32 -33.26 67.35
CA ARG A 10 -41.00 -34.51 66.63
C ARG A 10 -40.88 -34.42 65.11
N LEU A 11 -40.91 -33.23 64.51
CA LEU A 11 -40.75 -33.05 63.05
C LEU A 11 -39.66 -32.04 62.67
N GLN A 12 -38.51 -32.09 63.34
CA GLN A 12 -37.29 -31.46 62.82
C GLN A 12 -36.62 -32.43 61.81
N PRO A 13 -36.49 -32.07 60.52
CA PRO A 13 -35.75 -32.88 59.56
C PRO A 13 -34.28 -32.96 59.99
N LYS A 14 -33.80 -34.19 60.23
CA LYS A 14 -32.39 -34.48 60.51
C LYS A 14 -31.53 -33.85 59.43
N ARG A 15 -30.58 -33.00 59.81
CA ARG A 15 -29.51 -32.52 58.92
C ARG A 15 -28.78 -33.74 58.36
N LEU A 16 -28.96 -33.98 57.05
CA LEU A 16 -28.17 -34.94 56.29
C LEU A 16 -26.70 -34.56 56.45
N GLY A 17 -25.91 -35.51 56.95
CA GLY A 17 -24.48 -35.37 57.10
C GLY A 17 -23.82 -34.96 55.79
N THR A 18 -22.87 -34.03 55.87
CA THR A 18 -21.95 -33.72 54.79
C THR A 18 -21.18 -35.00 54.44
N GLY A 19 -21.58 -35.66 53.36
CA GLY A 19 -20.80 -36.73 52.76
C GLY A 19 -19.40 -36.22 52.41
N PRO A 20 -18.38 -37.09 52.45
CA PRO A 20 -17.01 -36.71 52.17
C PRO A 20 -16.90 -36.09 50.79
N THR A 21 -16.33 -34.88 50.72
CA THR A 21 -16.10 -34.18 49.46
C THR A 21 -15.07 -34.98 48.65
N ARG A 22 -15.51 -35.55 47.52
CA ARG A 22 -14.64 -36.30 46.61
C ARG A 22 -13.51 -35.36 46.13
N PRO A 23 -12.23 -35.70 46.29
CA PRO A 23 -11.14 -34.88 45.78
C PRO A 23 -11.32 -34.71 44.27
N LEU A 24 -11.39 -33.45 43.82
CA LEU A 24 -11.46 -33.09 42.41
C LEU A 24 -10.07 -33.27 41.79
N HIS A 25 -9.64 -34.53 41.66
CA HIS A 25 -8.47 -34.88 40.86
C HIS A 25 -8.84 -34.73 39.40
N LYS A 26 -8.59 -33.53 38.85
CA LYS A 26 -8.54 -33.27 37.42
C LYS A 26 -7.26 -33.90 36.87
N GLN A 27 -7.23 -35.24 36.79
CA GLN A 27 -6.22 -35.85 35.94
C GLN A 27 -6.56 -35.47 34.50
N PRO A 28 -5.58 -34.95 33.73
CA PRO A 28 -5.79 -34.60 32.34
C PRO A 28 -6.37 -35.80 31.61
N THR A 29 -7.45 -35.58 30.88
CA THR A 29 -8.07 -36.65 30.11
C THR A 29 -7.16 -37.03 28.95
N MET A 30 -7.34 -38.23 28.38
CA MET A 30 -6.66 -38.63 27.15
C MET A 30 -6.85 -37.61 26.02
N TYR A 31 -7.98 -36.88 26.03
CA TYR A 31 -8.27 -35.81 25.09
C TYR A 31 -7.39 -34.57 25.33
N ASP A 32 -7.14 -34.21 26.58
CA ASP A 32 -6.22 -33.12 26.95
C ASP A 32 -4.78 -33.46 26.53
N HIS A 33 -4.36 -34.72 26.70
CA HIS A 33 -3.06 -35.18 26.23
C HIS A 33 -2.92 -35.11 24.70
N PHE A 34 -3.96 -35.51 23.96
CA PHE A 34 -3.96 -35.42 22.50
C PHE A 34 -3.94 -33.96 22.01
N SER A 35 -4.72 -33.08 22.62
CA SER A 35 -4.72 -31.64 22.31
C SER A 35 -3.36 -31.00 22.59
N ASN A 36 -2.75 -31.33 23.73
CA ASN A 36 -1.41 -30.84 24.08
C ASN A 36 -0.34 -31.38 23.13
N PHE A 37 -0.46 -32.64 22.70
CA PHE A 37 0.45 -33.22 21.71
C PHE A 37 0.34 -32.54 20.34
N GLN A 38 -0.88 -32.23 19.86
CA GLN A 38 -1.06 -31.48 18.62
C GLN A 38 -0.48 -30.06 18.71
N LYS A 39 -0.71 -29.36 19.83
CA LYS A 39 -0.10 -28.05 20.07
C LYS A 39 1.42 -28.12 20.07
N PHE A 40 2.00 -29.11 20.74
CA PHE A 40 3.45 -29.32 20.77
C PHE A 40 4.02 -29.60 19.38
N LYS A 41 3.34 -30.42 18.57
CA LYS A 41 3.73 -30.70 17.19
C LYS A 41 3.73 -29.43 16.34
N GLN A 42 2.69 -28.60 16.47
CA GLN A 42 2.58 -27.34 15.75
C GLN A 42 3.66 -26.32 16.15
N ILE A 43 3.97 -26.24 17.45
CA ILE A 43 5.06 -25.39 17.96
C ILE A 43 6.41 -25.83 17.37
N ARG A 44 6.68 -27.14 17.36
CA ARG A 44 7.93 -27.67 16.77
C ARG A 44 8.04 -27.41 15.27
N GLU A 45 6.96 -27.57 14.52
CA GLU A 45 6.94 -27.27 13.08
C GLU A 45 7.17 -25.77 12.82
N GLU A 46 6.61 -24.88 13.66
CA GLU A 46 6.84 -23.43 13.59
C GLU A 46 8.29 -23.07 13.94
N GLU A 47 8.87 -23.67 14.99
CA GLU A 47 10.26 -23.47 15.38
C GLU A 47 11.23 -23.93 14.29
N GLU A 48 11.01 -25.10 13.69
CA GLU A 48 11.82 -25.60 12.57
C GLU A 48 11.71 -24.70 11.34
N PHE A 49 10.51 -24.17 11.04
CA PHE A 49 10.33 -23.21 9.96
C PHE A 49 11.08 -21.90 10.21
N ILE A 50 11.02 -21.38 11.45
CA ILE A 50 11.75 -20.16 11.85
C ILE A 50 13.26 -20.38 11.74
N GLU A 51 13.77 -21.51 12.24
CA GLU A 51 15.20 -21.80 12.24
C GLU A 51 15.72 -22.04 10.82
N LYS A 52 14.94 -22.72 9.98
CA LYS A 52 15.22 -22.83 8.54
C LYS A 52 15.28 -21.46 7.88
N ARG A 53 14.31 -20.57 8.17
CA ARG A 53 14.27 -19.22 7.62
C ARG A 53 15.42 -18.35 8.11
N LYS A 54 15.84 -18.46 9.37
CA LYS A 54 17.07 -17.81 9.88
C LYS A 54 18.30 -18.31 9.14
N GLY A 55 18.43 -19.62 8.93
CA GLY A 55 19.52 -20.22 8.17
C GLY A 55 19.57 -19.70 6.72
N ASP A 56 18.41 -19.60 6.07
CA ASP A 56 18.31 -19.07 4.71
C ASP A 56 18.64 -17.57 4.65
N LEU A 57 18.26 -16.79 5.66
CA LEU A 57 18.60 -15.37 5.78
C LEU A 57 20.09 -15.13 6.06
N LEU A 58 20.71 -15.96 6.91
CA LEU A 58 22.15 -15.92 7.16
C LEU A 58 22.95 -16.26 5.89
N LYS A 59 22.51 -17.27 5.13
CA LYS A 59 23.05 -17.58 3.80
C LYS A 59 22.88 -16.42 2.84
N PHE A 60 21.71 -15.77 2.82
CA PHE A 60 21.46 -14.58 2.00
C PHE A 60 22.44 -13.45 2.35
N SER A 61 22.70 -13.21 3.64
CA SER A 61 23.66 -12.18 4.10
C SER A 61 25.08 -12.47 3.62
N SER A 62 25.54 -13.73 3.71
CA SER A 62 26.88 -14.14 3.26
C SER A 62 27.07 -14.10 1.73
N THR A 63 25.96 -14.25 0.99
CA THR A 63 25.96 -14.14 -0.48
C THR A 63 25.93 -12.67 -0.92
N PHE A 64 25.31 -11.79 -0.13
CA PHE A 64 25.30 -10.34 -0.39
C PHE A 64 26.63 -9.68 -0.01
N THR A 65 27.32 -10.15 1.03
CA THR A 65 28.64 -9.63 1.42
C THR A 65 29.78 -10.08 0.48
N ASN A 66 29.55 -11.09 -0.36
CA ASN A 66 30.51 -11.53 -1.40
C ASN A 66 30.27 -10.86 -2.77
N PHE A 67 29.31 -9.94 -2.88
CA PHE A 67 29.32 -8.96 -3.97
C PHE A 67 30.40 -7.93 -3.67
N SER A 68 31.65 -8.33 -3.89
CA SER A 68 32.82 -7.45 -3.84
C SER A 68 32.63 -6.30 -4.82
N LEU A 69 32.19 -5.16 -4.29
CA LEU A 69 32.86 -3.86 -4.33
C LEU A 69 33.88 -3.69 -5.49
N ASN A 70 33.61 -2.73 -6.39
CA ASN A 70 34.47 -2.16 -7.46
C ASN A 70 34.34 -2.66 -8.91
N ARG A 71 33.21 -3.23 -9.36
CA ARG A 71 33.01 -3.45 -10.81
C ARG A 71 32.00 -2.47 -11.39
N VAL A 72 32.51 -1.50 -12.14
CA VAL A 72 31.72 -0.70 -13.11
C VAL A 72 31.14 -1.69 -14.12
N ILE A 73 29.83 -1.88 -14.08
CA ILE A 73 29.12 -2.74 -15.04
C ILE A 73 29.12 -1.97 -16.37
N ASN A 74 29.90 -2.46 -17.34
CA ASN A 74 29.86 -1.93 -18.70
C ASN A 74 28.52 -2.30 -19.36
N LYS A 75 28.06 -1.44 -20.27
CA LYS A 75 26.79 -1.52 -20.99
C LYS A 75 26.48 -2.91 -21.59
N ASP A 76 27.52 -3.67 -21.95
CA ASP A 76 27.40 -5.00 -22.56
C ASP A 76 27.06 -6.12 -21.56
N GLU A 77 27.33 -5.95 -20.25
CA GLU A 77 26.96 -6.92 -19.22
C GLU A 77 25.47 -6.80 -18.81
N PHE A 78 24.83 -5.66 -19.08
CA PHE A 78 23.39 -5.47 -18.86
C PHE A 78 22.54 -6.19 -19.92
N GLU A 79 23.07 -6.37 -21.14
CA GLU A 79 22.38 -7.12 -22.21
C GLU A 79 22.54 -8.64 -22.08
N GLN A 80 23.42 -9.12 -21.18
CA GLN A 80 23.62 -10.55 -20.90
C GLN A 80 22.71 -11.13 -19.81
N PHE A 81 21.77 -10.35 -19.26
CA PHE A 81 20.74 -10.95 -18.40
C PHE A 81 19.88 -11.91 -19.22
N SER A 82 20.14 -13.21 -19.03
CA SER A 82 19.37 -14.30 -19.61
C SER A 82 17.88 -14.04 -19.47
N THR A 83 17.14 -14.17 -20.56
CA THR A 83 15.67 -14.11 -20.63
C THR A 83 15.00 -14.97 -19.54
N GLN A 84 15.72 -15.96 -19.02
CA GLN A 84 15.30 -16.85 -17.93
C GLN A 84 15.29 -16.18 -16.55
N ASP A 85 16.17 -15.22 -16.27
CA ASP A 85 16.24 -14.51 -14.97
C ASP A 85 15.21 -13.38 -14.90
N ILE A 86 14.97 -12.69 -16.03
CA ILE A 86 13.86 -11.75 -16.17
C ILE A 86 12.51 -12.48 -16.08
N ALA A 87 12.42 -13.70 -16.63
CA ALA A 87 11.23 -14.54 -16.50
C ALA A 87 11.01 -15.04 -15.06
N ARG A 88 12.07 -15.42 -14.33
CA ARG A 88 11.97 -15.79 -12.90
C ARG A 88 11.51 -14.62 -12.04
N PHE A 89 12.04 -13.43 -12.27
CA PHE A 89 11.63 -12.22 -11.56
C PHE A 89 10.14 -11.88 -11.82
N ARG A 90 9.69 -11.97 -13.08
CA ARG A 90 8.27 -11.79 -13.45
C ARG A 90 7.34 -12.90 -12.94
N ARG A 91 7.87 -14.10 -12.65
CA ARG A 91 7.10 -15.21 -12.06
C ARG A 91 6.95 -15.07 -10.55
N GLN A 92 7.95 -14.49 -9.87
CA GLN A 92 7.89 -14.16 -8.45
C GLN A 92 6.87 -13.06 -8.15
N LEU A 93 6.74 -12.05 -9.03
CA LEU A 93 5.71 -11.01 -8.91
C LEU A 93 4.27 -11.52 -9.11
N ARG A 94 4.08 -12.65 -9.81
CA ARG A 94 2.75 -13.23 -10.06
C ARG A 94 2.26 -14.19 -8.97
N MET A 95 3.16 -14.74 -8.16
CA MET A 95 2.82 -15.75 -7.14
C MET A 95 2.43 -15.16 -5.78
N GLY A 96 2.58 -13.85 -5.58
CA GLY A 96 2.33 -13.19 -4.29
C GLY A 96 0.89 -12.71 -4.04
N ASN A 97 -0.05 -12.88 -4.98
CA ASN A 97 -1.30 -12.10 -4.96
C ASN A 97 -2.60 -12.84 -5.33
N TRP A 98 -2.70 -14.17 -5.14
CA TRP A 98 -3.90 -14.92 -5.55
C TRP A 98 -4.76 -15.54 -4.44
N ASP A 99 -4.37 -15.51 -3.17
CA ASP A 99 -5.10 -16.25 -2.12
C ASP A 99 -6.08 -15.44 -1.25
N ARG A 100 -6.71 -14.37 -1.76
CA ARG A 100 -7.68 -13.63 -0.92
C ARG A 100 -8.91 -12.99 -1.56
N PHE A 101 -9.36 -13.48 -2.72
CA PHE A 101 -10.65 -13.05 -3.30
C PHE A 101 -11.47 -14.22 -3.84
N LEU A 102 -11.80 -15.21 -3.00
CA LEU A 102 -12.86 -16.18 -3.27
C LEU A 102 -13.61 -16.52 -1.98
N SER A 103 -14.46 -15.61 -1.52
CA SER A 103 -15.65 -15.93 -0.72
C SER A 103 -16.53 -14.69 -0.64
N GLU A 104 -17.56 -14.63 -1.48
CA GLU A 104 -18.92 -14.33 -1.04
C GLU A 104 -19.92 -14.72 -2.14
N GLN A 105 -21.03 -15.28 -1.67
CA GLN A 105 -21.94 -16.17 -2.36
C GLN A 105 -23.00 -15.43 -3.21
N MET A 106 -23.42 -16.12 -4.27
CA MET A 106 -24.72 -15.96 -4.95
C MET A 106 -25.91 -16.16 -3.98
N PRO A 107 -27.09 -15.64 -4.33
CA PRO A 107 -28.20 -16.57 -4.54
C PRO A 107 -29.03 -16.32 -5.82
N ASP A 108 -29.60 -17.43 -6.31
CA ASP A 108 -30.42 -17.58 -7.50
C ASP A 108 -31.84 -16.98 -7.42
N ALA A 109 -32.22 -16.38 -8.56
CA ALA A 109 -33.44 -16.55 -9.36
C ALA A 109 -34.89 -16.36 -8.82
N LEU A 110 -35.66 -15.78 -9.75
CA LEU A 110 -37.11 -15.88 -10.04
C LEU A 110 -38.08 -14.87 -9.38
N GLY A 111 -38.55 -13.95 -10.22
CA GLY A 111 -39.72 -13.11 -9.98
C GLY A 111 -40.11 -12.36 -11.25
N SER A 112 -41.06 -12.91 -12.01
CA SER A 112 -41.54 -12.37 -13.28
C SER A 112 -42.26 -11.03 -13.10
N GLY A 113 -42.02 -10.07 -14.00
CA GLY A 113 -42.79 -8.83 -14.05
C GLY A 113 -42.39 -7.99 -15.24
N LYS A 114 -43.16 -8.10 -16.35
CA LYS A 114 -43.06 -7.22 -17.51
C LYS A 114 -43.30 -5.78 -17.07
N ILE A 115 -42.24 -4.97 -17.03
CA ILE A 115 -42.33 -3.52 -16.92
C ILE A 115 -41.84 -2.93 -18.24
N THR A 116 -42.72 -2.12 -18.81
CA THR A 116 -42.60 -1.40 -20.06
C THR A 116 -41.33 -0.55 -20.12
N LEU A 117 -40.60 -0.73 -21.22
CA LEU A 117 -39.38 -0.04 -21.62
C LEU A 117 -39.66 1.45 -21.83
N ASN A 118 -39.57 2.26 -20.76
CA ASN A 118 -39.33 3.68 -20.89
C ASN A 118 -37.82 3.90 -20.92
N GLN A 119 -37.34 4.38 -22.07
CA GLN A 119 -35.94 4.73 -22.33
C GLN A 119 -35.37 5.56 -21.17
N PRO A 120 -34.34 5.07 -20.46
CA PRO A 120 -33.58 5.94 -19.58
C PRO A 120 -32.71 6.81 -20.48
N THR A 121 -32.95 8.11 -20.45
CA THR A 121 -32.06 9.13 -20.97
C THR A 121 -30.65 8.86 -20.43
N SER A 122 -29.77 8.48 -21.35
CA SER A 122 -28.34 8.34 -21.14
C SER A 122 -27.74 9.70 -20.80
N ASN A 123 -27.75 10.07 -19.51
CA ASN A 123 -26.96 11.15 -18.95
C ASN A 123 -26.63 10.88 -17.46
N ARG A 124 -26.24 9.65 -17.13
CA ARG A 124 -25.46 9.42 -15.91
C ARG A 124 -24.05 9.90 -16.18
N CYS A 125 -23.85 11.19 -15.96
CA CYS A 125 -22.53 11.79 -15.86
C CYS A 125 -21.85 11.19 -14.62
N ASN A 126 -21.23 10.01 -14.79
CA ASN A 126 -20.37 9.40 -13.77
C ASN A 126 -19.13 10.27 -13.66
N HIS A 127 -19.23 11.43 -13.00
CA HIS A 127 -18.08 12.28 -12.74
C HIS A 127 -17.08 11.45 -11.93
N PRO A 128 -15.88 11.15 -12.46
CA PRO A 128 -14.89 10.30 -11.80
C PRO A 128 -14.55 10.75 -10.37
N LEU A 129 -14.69 12.05 -10.10
CA LEU A 129 -14.49 12.67 -8.80
C LEU A 129 -15.51 12.23 -7.73
N LEU A 130 -16.71 11.78 -8.10
CA LEU A 130 -17.70 11.28 -7.15
C LEU A 130 -17.26 9.97 -6.48
N ALA A 131 -16.36 9.21 -7.12
CA ALA A 131 -15.81 7.98 -6.57
C ALA A 131 -14.66 8.22 -5.57
N LEU A 132 -14.14 9.45 -5.46
CA LEU A 132 -13.11 9.79 -4.50
C LEU A 132 -13.70 9.88 -3.10
N THR A 133 -13.01 9.26 -2.13
CA THR A 133 -13.36 9.40 -0.71
C THR A 133 -13.38 10.87 -0.31
N ARG A 134 -14.33 11.25 0.55
CA ARG A 134 -14.38 12.56 1.22
C ARG A 134 -13.98 12.49 2.69
N THR A 135 -13.61 11.30 3.16
CA THR A 135 -13.29 11.05 4.56
C THR A 135 -12.00 11.78 4.93
N PRO A 136 -12.00 12.59 5.99
CA PRO A 136 -10.79 13.21 6.50
C PRO A 136 -9.73 12.16 6.87
N VAL A 137 -8.46 12.53 6.74
CA VAL A 137 -7.30 11.67 7.04
C VAL A 137 -6.52 12.24 8.20
N GLN A 138 -5.81 11.39 8.96
CA GLN A 138 -4.84 11.88 9.95
C GLN A 138 -3.59 12.38 9.24
N CYS A 139 -2.97 13.45 9.74
CA CYS A 139 -1.64 13.85 9.28
C CYS A 139 -0.66 12.69 9.45
N PRO A 140 0.10 12.31 8.41
CA PRO A 140 1.01 11.17 8.50
C PRO A 140 2.32 11.49 9.23
N ILE A 141 2.59 12.76 9.55
CA ILE A 141 3.73 13.16 10.39
C ILE A 141 3.43 12.74 11.82
N THR A 142 4.31 11.96 12.45
CA THR A 142 4.07 11.40 13.80
C THR A 142 3.87 12.47 14.87
N ALA A 143 4.57 13.59 14.77
CA ALA A 143 4.42 14.72 15.70
C ALA A 143 3.11 15.51 15.49
N CYS A 144 2.40 15.29 14.38
CA CYS A 144 1.17 15.98 14.04
C CYS A 144 -0.04 15.06 14.24
N ASN A 145 -0.87 15.36 15.24
CA ASN A 145 -2.09 14.60 15.54
C ASN A 145 -3.36 15.26 14.95
N ARG A 146 -3.21 16.05 13.88
CA ARG A 146 -4.34 16.76 13.27
C ARG A 146 -5.05 15.87 12.25
N THR A 147 -6.38 15.94 12.28
CA THR A 147 -7.23 15.40 11.21
C THR A 147 -7.43 16.46 10.15
N ILE A 148 -7.17 16.10 8.90
CA ILE A 148 -7.12 17.01 7.76
C ILE A 148 -8.19 16.60 6.77
N GLY A 149 -8.97 17.57 6.28
CA GLY A 149 -9.82 17.35 5.12
C GLY A 149 -8.96 17.11 3.88
N ILE A 150 -9.36 16.20 2.99
CA ILE A 150 -8.58 15.87 1.79
C ILE A 150 -8.29 17.06 0.87
N THR A 151 -9.19 18.05 0.78
CA THR A 151 -8.94 19.28 0.01
C THR A 151 -8.02 20.25 0.75
N SER A 152 -7.76 20.03 2.04
CA SER A 152 -6.95 20.90 2.90
C SER A 152 -5.56 20.31 3.18
N VAL A 153 -5.17 19.22 2.50
CA VAL A 153 -3.85 18.61 2.70
C VAL A 153 -2.74 19.59 2.36
N LEU A 154 -2.77 20.20 1.17
CA LEU A 154 -1.72 21.14 0.78
C LEU A 154 -1.65 22.35 1.72
N SER A 155 -2.80 22.94 2.05
CA SER A 155 -2.86 24.10 2.93
C SER A 155 -2.42 23.79 4.36
N HIS A 156 -2.73 22.60 4.88
CA HIS A 156 -2.23 22.14 6.17
C HIS A 156 -0.70 22.11 6.21
N TYR A 157 -0.07 21.48 5.21
CA TYR A 157 1.40 21.39 5.16
C TYR A 157 2.06 22.76 4.98
N LEU A 158 1.48 23.63 4.16
CA LEU A 158 1.99 25.00 3.95
C LEU A 158 1.83 25.92 5.17
N ARG A 159 0.91 25.63 6.09
CA ARG A 159 0.66 26.48 7.28
C ARG A 159 1.30 25.93 8.54
N ASP A 160 1.23 24.61 8.71
CA ASP A 160 1.56 23.95 9.97
C ASP A 160 2.91 23.24 9.93
N HIS A 161 3.48 23.05 8.73
CA HIS A 161 4.71 22.30 8.52
C HIS A 161 5.72 23.01 7.60
N SER A 162 5.48 24.27 7.22
CA SER A 162 6.35 25.05 6.32
C SER A 162 7.75 25.31 6.90
N GLU A 163 8.55 26.17 6.27
CA GLU A 163 9.99 26.37 6.52
C GLU A 163 10.43 26.45 8.00
N ASP A 164 9.58 26.98 8.90
CA ASP A 164 9.82 26.99 10.35
C ASP A 164 9.96 25.56 10.96
N PHE A 165 9.40 24.56 10.29
CA PHE A 165 9.48 23.12 10.58
C PHE A 165 10.27 22.33 9.52
N GLY A 166 10.83 23.00 8.51
CA GLY A 166 11.76 22.42 7.54
C GLY A 166 11.14 21.67 6.35
N VAL A 167 9.81 21.69 6.14
CA VAL A 167 9.20 21.07 4.94
C VAL A 167 9.09 22.08 3.81
N GLN A 168 9.86 21.85 2.74
CA GLN A 168 9.81 22.66 1.52
C GLN A 168 8.67 22.23 0.62
N CYS A 169 7.96 23.20 0.02
CA CYS A 169 6.99 22.94 -1.03
C CYS A 169 7.54 23.40 -2.38
N GLN A 170 7.57 22.51 -3.36
CA GLN A 170 8.04 22.79 -4.72
C GLN A 170 6.97 22.40 -5.74
N GLU A 171 6.73 23.27 -6.72
CA GLU A 171 5.94 22.92 -7.90
C GLU A 171 6.72 21.97 -8.82
N ILE A 172 6.07 20.92 -9.30
CA ILE A 172 6.64 19.96 -10.25
C ILE A 172 5.65 19.68 -11.39
N LEU A 173 6.21 19.56 -12.60
CA LEU A 173 5.48 19.14 -13.79
C LEU A 173 5.94 17.75 -14.23
N SER A 174 5.13 17.09 -15.06
CA SER A 174 5.40 15.75 -15.57
C SER A 174 6.71 15.73 -16.36
N GLY A 175 7.54 14.70 -16.14
CA GLY A 175 8.87 14.61 -16.74
C GLY A 175 9.89 15.65 -16.26
N LYS A 176 9.51 16.59 -15.37
CA LYS A 176 10.45 17.46 -14.64
C LYS A 176 10.89 16.79 -13.35
N ARG A 177 12.01 17.27 -12.81
CA ARG A 177 12.70 16.67 -11.67
C ARG A 177 12.70 17.65 -10.52
N ALA A 178 12.20 17.21 -9.37
CA ALA A 178 12.30 17.93 -8.10
C ALA A 178 13.49 17.37 -7.31
N ASN A 179 14.25 18.26 -6.69
CA ASN A 179 15.44 17.90 -5.93
C ASN A 179 15.28 18.34 -4.48
N LEU A 180 15.61 17.45 -3.55
CA LEU A 180 15.67 17.76 -2.14
C LEU A 180 16.93 17.15 -1.53
N ILE A 181 17.35 17.71 -0.39
CA ILE A 181 18.48 17.20 0.39
C ILE A 181 17.96 16.92 1.78
N PHE A 182 18.26 15.74 2.32
CA PHE A 182 17.89 15.40 3.70
C PHE A 182 19.05 14.75 4.43
N GLU A 183 19.11 14.97 5.74
CA GLU A 183 20.14 14.39 6.60
C GLU A 183 19.57 13.15 7.30
N PRO A 184 20.10 11.94 7.05
CA PRO A 184 19.58 10.71 7.65
C PRO A 184 19.69 10.74 9.19
N GLY A 185 20.71 11.42 9.73
CA GLY A 185 20.93 11.54 11.17
C GLY A 185 19.88 12.37 11.92
N ARG A 186 19.13 13.23 11.22
CA ARG A 186 18.03 14.03 11.80
C ARG A 186 16.72 13.26 11.90
N LEU A 187 16.63 12.08 11.29
CA LEU A 187 15.42 11.26 11.34
C LEU A 187 15.33 10.57 12.70
N GLU A 188 14.29 10.90 13.46
CA GLU A 188 13.99 10.22 14.71
C GLU A 188 13.50 8.79 14.45
N PHE A 189 13.89 7.87 15.34
CA PHE A 189 13.56 6.46 15.20
C PHE A 189 12.04 6.24 15.33
N ARG A 190 11.45 5.54 14.37
CA ARG A 190 10.01 5.24 14.22
C ARG A 190 9.11 6.48 14.18
N GLN A 191 9.66 7.62 13.79
CA GLN A 191 8.85 8.79 13.50
C GLN A 191 8.76 9.01 12.00
N ASN A 192 7.53 9.06 11.52
CA ASN A 192 7.24 9.49 10.17
C ASN A 192 7.44 10.98 10.08
N VAL A 193 8.27 11.41 9.14
CA VAL A 193 8.50 12.81 8.82
C VAL A 193 8.18 13.05 7.35
N CYS A 194 7.81 14.29 7.03
CA CYS A 194 7.69 14.74 5.65
C CYS A 194 8.98 15.46 5.27
N LEU A 195 9.68 14.95 4.26
CA LEU A 195 10.90 15.57 3.74
C LEU A 195 10.60 16.75 2.81
N GLY A 196 9.42 16.76 2.19
CA GLY A 196 9.03 17.78 1.25
C GLY A 196 7.63 17.53 0.68
N VAL A 197 7.04 18.58 0.14
CA VAL A 197 5.74 18.54 -0.56
C VAL A 197 5.95 18.94 -2.01
N LEU A 198 5.46 18.12 -2.92
CA LEU A 198 5.43 18.40 -4.33
C LEU A 198 4.02 18.84 -4.73
N ALA A 199 3.87 20.06 -5.24
CA ALA A 199 2.65 20.52 -5.88
C ALA A 199 2.72 20.10 -7.36
N TYR A 200 2.08 18.98 -7.71
CA TYR A 200 2.08 18.48 -9.08
C TYR A 200 1.08 19.26 -9.95
N GLY A 201 1.59 19.96 -10.96
CA GLY A 201 0.81 20.84 -11.85
C GLY A 201 0.37 20.20 -13.18
N GLY A 202 0.59 18.90 -13.39
CA GLY A 202 0.33 18.25 -14.69
C GLY A 202 1.57 18.23 -15.58
N ARG A 203 1.41 18.09 -16.89
CA ARG A 203 2.49 18.03 -17.90
C ARG A 203 3.03 19.40 -18.29
N GLY A 204 2.21 20.44 -18.16
CA GLY A 204 2.61 21.85 -18.30
C GLY A 204 2.55 22.38 -19.74
N ASP A 205 2.02 21.59 -20.66
CA ASP A 205 1.88 21.88 -22.09
C ASP A 205 0.77 22.91 -22.34
N GLU A 206 -0.26 22.91 -21.49
CA GLU A 206 -1.50 23.66 -21.66
C GLU A 206 -2.02 24.22 -20.32
N ARG A 207 -2.79 25.31 -20.39
CA ARG A 207 -3.40 25.96 -19.21
C ARG A 207 -4.42 25.08 -18.47
N CYS A 208 -4.92 24.02 -19.08
CA CYS A 208 -5.99 23.15 -18.55
C CYS A 208 -5.51 21.74 -18.19
N ASP A 209 -4.21 21.57 -17.94
CA ASP A 209 -3.62 20.25 -17.67
C ASP A 209 -3.40 19.97 -16.17
N CYS A 210 -3.88 20.87 -15.31
CA CYS A 210 -3.76 20.68 -13.86
C CYS A 210 -4.54 19.43 -13.42
N PRO A 211 -4.03 18.66 -12.43
CA PRO A 211 -4.70 17.47 -11.92
C PRO A 211 -6.19 17.65 -11.59
N ALA A 212 -6.57 18.73 -10.90
CA ALA A 212 -7.96 18.93 -10.50
C ALA A 212 -8.87 19.20 -11.70
N GLU A 213 -8.41 20.00 -12.66
CA GLU A 213 -9.15 20.36 -13.89
C GLU A 213 -9.42 19.12 -14.77
N ARG A 214 -8.47 18.19 -14.81
CA ARG A 214 -8.61 16.89 -15.49
C ARG A 214 -9.44 15.86 -14.72
N GLY A 215 -9.95 16.22 -13.53
CA GLY A 215 -10.68 15.32 -12.66
C GLY A 215 -9.82 14.20 -12.07
N LEU A 216 -8.51 14.43 -11.91
CA LEU A 216 -7.61 13.49 -11.24
C LEU A 216 -7.79 13.54 -9.71
N CYS A 217 -8.01 14.74 -9.16
CA CYS A 217 -8.22 15.01 -7.75
C CYS A 217 -9.21 16.17 -7.54
N MET A 218 -9.54 16.46 -6.28
CA MET A 218 -10.30 17.68 -5.93
C MET A 218 -9.37 18.88 -5.84
N HIS A 219 -9.92 20.10 -6.01
CA HIS A 219 -9.20 21.34 -5.79
C HIS A 219 -8.78 21.48 -4.33
N ASN A 220 -7.59 22.06 -4.12
CA ASN A 220 -7.13 22.45 -2.80
C ASN A 220 -7.98 23.62 -2.27
N SER A 221 -8.17 23.64 -0.95
CA SER A 221 -8.94 24.63 -0.23
C SER A 221 -8.07 25.29 0.84
N PHE A 222 -8.36 26.55 1.15
CA PHE A 222 -7.71 27.32 2.22
C PHE A 222 -6.19 27.50 2.05
N LEU A 223 -5.71 27.56 0.81
CA LEU A 223 -4.31 27.87 0.53
C LEU A 223 -3.93 29.24 1.12
N PRO A 224 -2.69 29.42 1.58
CA PRO A 224 -2.17 30.75 1.88
C PRO A 224 -2.03 31.56 0.60
N LYS A 225 -2.29 32.87 0.67
CA LYS A 225 -2.28 33.78 -0.48
C LYS A 225 -1.06 33.65 -1.42
N PRO A 226 0.18 33.49 -0.93
CA PRO A 226 1.33 33.37 -1.82
C PRO A 226 1.33 32.09 -2.66
N GLN A 227 0.52 31.09 -2.31
CA GLN A 227 0.42 29.78 -2.95
C GLN A 227 -1.00 29.50 -3.48
N ASP A 228 -1.85 30.52 -3.63
CA ASP A 228 -3.22 30.35 -4.16
C ASP A 228 -3.22 29.79 -5.60
N ASN A 229 -2.11 29.92 -6.32
CA ASN A 229 -1.91 29.35 -7.65
C ASN A 229 -1.77 27.81 -7.66
N TYR A 230 -1.74 27.15 -6.49
CA TYR A 230 -1.73 25.69 -6.37
C TYR A 230 -3.11 25.08 -6.13
N ASP A 231 -4.20 25.82 -6.38
CA ASP A 231 -5.57 25.35 -6.13
C ASP A 231 -5.91 24.10 -6.94
N ALA A 232 -5.40 23.99 -8.18
CA ALA A 232 -5.66 22.87 -9.07
C ALA A 232 -4.57 21.77 -9.03
N HIS A 233 -3.53 21.93 -8.22
CA HIS A 233 -2.40 21.00 -8.13
C HIS A 233 -2.72 19.79 -7.25
N LEU A 234 -2.05 18.67 -7.51
CA LEU A 234 -2.07 17.51 -6.62
C LEU A 234 -0.91 17.58 -5.63
N ALA A 235 -1.21 17.56 -4.33
CA ALA A 235 -0.18 17.49 -3.30
C ALA A 235 0.36 16.06 -3.16
N ILE A 236 1.65 15.88 -3.43
CA ILE A 236 2.39 14.64 -3.21
C ILE A 236 3.41 14.85 -2.09
N LEU A 237 3.25 14.12 -1.00
CA LEU A 237 4.12 14.18 0.16
C LEU A 237 5.27 13.18 0.00
N ILE A 238 6.49 13.66 0.23
CA ILE A 238 7.68 12.82 0.32
C ILE A 238 7.86 12.45 1.77
N MET A 239 7.57 11.20 2.11
CA MET A 239 7.58 10.71 3.49
C MET A 239 8.83 9.86 3.73
N ALA A 240 9.38 9.96 4.95
CA ALA A 240 10.48 9.12 5.38
C ALA A 240 10.30 8.68 6.83
N CYS A 241 10.89 7.53 7.15
CA CYS A 241 10.94 7.01 8.50
C CYS A 241 12.24 6.24 8.70
N ARG A 242 12.97 6.59 9.76
CA ARG A 242 14.10 5.79 10.24
C ARG A 242 13.55 4.68 11.12
N THR A 243 13.78 3.44 10.74
CA THR A 243 13.25 2.25 11.42
C THR A 243 14.31 1.16 11.53
N SER A 244 13.90 -0.01 11.97
CA SER A 244 14.72 -1.21 12.04
C SER A 244 14.27 -2.21 10.99
N TRP A 245 15.17 -2.98 10.37
CA TRP A 245 14.76 -4.11 9.52
C TRP A 245 13.93 -5.14 10.30
N MET A 246 14.08 -5.21 11.62
CA MET A 246 13.25 -6.04 12.49
C MET A 246 11.78 -5.60 12.49
N ALA A 247 11.48 -4.37 12.08
CA ALA A 247 10.12 -3.88 11.92
C ALA A 247 9.31 -4.62 10.83
N SER A 248 9.96 -5.48 10.05
CA SER A 248 9.29 -6.36 9.09
C SER A 248 8.84 -7.68 9.73
N LEU A 249 9.20 -7.95 10.98
CA LEU A 249 8.74 -9.15 11.68
C LEU A 249 7.24 -9.02 11.95
N CYS A 250 6.44 -9.91 11.36
CA CYS A 250 4.97 -9.86 11.44
C CYS A 250 4.39 -9.93 12.87
N LYS A 251 5.20 -10.21 13.89
CA LYS A 251 4.78 -10.30 15.30
C LYS A 251 5.26 -9.04 16.07
N ARG A 252 4.35 -8.09 16.33
CA ARG A 252 4.62 -6.85 17.08
C ARG A 252 5.30 -7.09 18.44
N GLU A 253 4.87 -8.10 19.18
CA GLU A 253 5.45 -8.42 20.49
C GLU A 253 6.92 -8.83 20.42
N LEU A 254 7.32 -9.46 19.31
CA LEU A 254 8.71 -9.83 19.07
C LEU A 254 9.51 -8.63 18.55
N GLU A 255 8.87 -7.80 17.73
CA GLU A 255 9.39 -6.53 17.23
C GLU A 255 9.85 -5.64 18.41
N GLU A 256 9.00 -5.43 19.40
CA GLU A 256 9.30 -4.59 20.58
C GLU A 256 10.43 -5.16 21.45
N LYS A 257 10.57 -6.48 21.51
CA LYS A 257 11.63 -7.16 22.29
C LYS A 257 12.99 -7.14 21.59
N LEU A 258 13.00 -7.16 20.26
CA LEU A 258 14.21 -7.27 19.44
C LEU A 258 14.74 -5.92 18.94
N ILE A 259 13.85 -4.92 18.87
CA ILE A 259 14.25 -3.58 18.45
C ILE A 259 15.03 -2.93 19.57
N ASN A 260 16.29 -2.69 19.27
CA ASN A 260 17.11 -1.80 20.05
C ASN A 260 17.34 -0.54 19.20
N PRO A 261 16.73 0.61 19.53
CA PRO A 261 16.93 1.86 18.79
C PRO A 261 18.39 2.32 18.76
N LYS A 262 19.22 1.86 19.71
CA LYS A 262 20.65 2.16 19.77
C LYS A 262 21.48 1.18 18.93
N ASN A 263 20.89 0.10 18.43
CA ASN A 263 21.59 -0.86 17.60
C ASN A 263 21.66 -0.37 16.15
N VAL A 264 22.76 0.30 15.83
CA VAL A 264 23.04 0.83 14.49
C VAL A 264 22.99 -0.25 13.42
N PHE A 265 23.31 -1.51 13.73
CA PHE A 265 23.24 -2.62 12.76
C PHE A 265 21.83 -2.97 12.30
N GLN A 266 20.81 -2.52 13.04
CA GLN A 266 19.42 -2.75 12.67
C GLN A 266 18.84 -1.62 11.82
N GLU A 267 19.56 -0.51 11.64
CA GLU A 267 19.06 0.71 11.05
C GLU A 267 18.65 0.55 9.57
N MET A 268 17.49 1.11 9.25
CA MET A 268 16.96 1.20 7.90
C MET A 268 16.20 2.52 7.74
N ILE A 269 16.27 3.13 6.56
CA ILE A 269 15.43 4.27 6.20
C ILE A 269 14.44 3.80 5.14
N VAL A 270 13.17 4.10 5.36
CA VAL A 270 12.08 3.85 4.40
C VAL A 270 11.62 5.18 3.87
N ILE A 271 11.57 5.32 2.55
CA ILE A 271 11.10 6.51 1.84
C ILE A 271 9.94 6.09 0.93
N TRP A 272 8.84 6.82 0.99
CA TRP A 272 7.67 6.57 0.15
C TRP A 272 6.98 7.89 -0.20
N LEU A 273 6.09 7.84 -1.19
CA LEU A 273 5.27 8.97 -1.60
C LEU A 273 3.82 8.74 -1.18
N ALA A 274 3.16 9.79 -0.70
CA ALA A 274 1.75 9.72 -0.29
C ALA A 274 0.96 10.91 -0.85
N SER A 275 -0.30 10.69 -1.22
CA SER A 275 -1.22 11.71 -1.73
C SER A 275 -2.65 11.35 -1.34
N VAL A 276 -3.56 12.31 -1.45
CA VAL A 276 -5.00 12.02 -1.44
C VAL A 276 -5.36 11.03 -2.55
N GLN A 277 -6.49 10.35 -2.39
CA GLN A 277 -7.00 9.45 -3.41
C GLN A 277 -7.17 10.18 -4.75
N THR A 278 -6.65 9.59 -5.81
CA THR A 278 -6.78 10.07 -7.18
C THR A 278 -7.64 9.13 -8.00
N THR A 279 -8.22 9.63 -9.10
CA THR A 279 -9.03 8.79 -10.01
C THR A 279 -8.18 7.85 -10.85
N LYS A 280 -6.86 8.10 -10.93
CA LYS A 280 -5.86 7.25 -11.59
C LYS A 280 -4.59 7.16 -10.75
N ALA A 281 -3.92 6.02 -10.82
CA ALA A 281 -2.65 5.79 -10.13
C ALA A 281 -1.54 6.71 -10.68
N ILE A 282 -0.83 7.39 -9.78
CA ILE A 282 0.34 8.20 -10.11
C ILE A 282 1.58 7.42 -9.76
N HIS A 283 2.55 7.40 -10.68
CA HIS A 283 3.82 6.75 -10.50
C HIS A 283 4.92 7.79 -10.50
N CYS A 284 5.97 7.56 -9.72
CA CYS A 284 7.12 8.42 -9.66
C CYS A 284 8.39 7.59 -9.72
N THR A 285 9.41 8.11 -10.40
CA THR A 285 10.78 7.66 -10.23
C THR A 285 11.38 8.46 -9.08
N VAL A 286 11.84 7.77 -8.04
CA VAL A 286 12.58 8.37 -6.94
C VAL A 286 14.00 7.83 -7.00
N THR A 287 14.99 8.72 -6.94
CA THR A 287 16.39 8.33 -6.87
C THR A 287 17.09 9.06 -5.73
N VAL A 288 17.78 8.33 -4.87
CA VAL A 288 18.60 8.86 -3.79
C VAL A 288 20.07 8.70 -4.16
N TYR A 289 20.85 9.74 -3.99
CA TYR A 289 22.24 9.83 -4.36
C TYR A 289 23.12 10.26 -3.17
N ASP A 290 24.40 9.94 -3.24
CA ASP A 290 25.40 10.63 -2.44
C ASP A 290 25.61 12.06 -2.96
N LYS A 291 26.30 12.89 -2.16
CA LYS A 291 26.58 14.30 -2.49
C LYS A 291 27.29 14.49 -3.83
N LEU A 292 28.15 13.55 -4.22
CA LEU A 292 28.87 13.61 -5.50
C LEU A 292 28.14 12.93 -6.66
N MET A 293 26.93 12.39 -6.45
CA MET A 293 26.15 11.68 -7.46
C MET A 293 26.89 10.48 -8.08
N THR A 294 27.79 9.86 -7.31
CA THR A 294 28.58 8.70 -7.72
C THR A 294 27.90 7.37 -7.40
N SER A 295 27.08 7.35 -6.33
CA SER A 295 26.35 6.18 -5.86
C SER A 295 24.87 6.54 -5.78
N ALA A 296 24.00 5.61 -6.20
CA ALA A 296 22.57 5.88 -6.27
C ALA A 296 21.72 4.66 -5.94
N ARG A 297 20.54 4.92 -5.38
CA ARG A 297 19.45 3.96 -5.22
C ARG A 297 18.19 4.52 -5.86
N SER A 298 17.65 3.84 -6.88
CA SER A 298 16.47 4.27 -7.61
C SER A 298 15.32 3.26 -7.51
N ALA A 299 14.09 3.75 -7.52
CA ALA A 299 12.89 2.93 -7.63
C ALA A 299 11.78 3.70 -8.36
N ILE A 300 10.98 2.95 -9.13
CA ILE A 300 9.68 3.42 -9.62
C ILE A 300 8.63 2.95 -8.64
N MET A 301 7.87 3.88 -8.07
CA MET A 301 6.85 3.57 -7.07
C MET A 301 5.54 4.29 -7.37
N GLN A 302 4.43 3.62 -7.07
CA GLN A 302 3.11 4.23 -7.08
C GLN A 302 2.93 5.10 -5.83
N VAL A 303 2.35 6.28 -5.99
CA VAL A 303 1.99 7.16 -4.88
C VAL A 303 0.89 6.50 -4.04
N ARG A 304 1.13 6.36 -2.73
CA ARG A 304 0.21 5.72 -1.78
C ARG A 304 -0.95 6.64 -1.44
N ASN A 305 -2.13 6.07 -1.17
CA ASN A 305 -3.27 6.85 -0.70
C ASN A 305 -3.07 7.20 0.78
N LEU A 306 -3.29 8.45 1.16
CA LEU A 306 -3.24 8.91 2.54
C LEU A 306 -4.27 8.26 3.46
N SER A 307 -5.33 7.69 2.89
CA SER A 307 -6.32 6.91 3.63
C SER A 307 -5.75 5.55 4.08
N ASP A 308 -4.69 5.06 3.44
CA ASP A 308 -4.02 3.82 3.80
C ASP A 308 -3.08 4.03 4.98
N SER A 309 -2.65 2.93 5.62
CA SER A 309 -1.65 3.01 6.68
C SER A 309 -0.33 3.61 6.16
N GLN A 310 0.11 4.67 6.83
CA GLN A 310 1.42 5.30 6.60
C GLN A 310 2.49 4.77 7.54
N ASN A 311 2.21 3.71 8.31
CA ASN A 311 3.20 3.07 9.17
C ASN A 311 4.02 2.05 8.36
N PRO A 312 5.35 2.25 8.20
CA PRO A 312 6.19 1.34 7.42
C PRO A 312 6.09 -0.12 7.86
N SER A 313 6.02 -0.40 9.17
CA SER A 313 5.89 -1.78 9.69
C SER A 313 4.67 -2.52 9.16
N VAL A 314 3.64 -1.80 8.72
CA VAL A 314 2.40 -2.36 8.18
C VAL A 314 2.50 -2.65 6.68
N PHE A 315 3.07 -1.74 5.89
CA PHE A 315 2.97 -1.82 4.43
C PHE A 315 4.24 -2.32 3.73
N TRP A 316 5.43 -2.08 4.28
CA TRP A 316 6.67 -2.30 3.53
C TRP A 316 7.04 -3.76 3.26
N SER A 317 6.42 -4.70 3.97
CA SER A 317 6.61 -6.14 3.78
C SER A 317 5.77 -6.66 2.62
N ILE A 318 4.76 -5.89 2.20
CA ILE A 318 3.78 -6.24 1.18
C ILE A 318 3.99 -5.37 -0.07
N ASP A 319 4.39 -4.11 0.12
CA ASP A 319 4.42 -3.11 -0.93
C ASP A 319 5.84 -2.84 -1.47
N ALA A 320 5.96 -2.89 -2.80
CA ALA A 320 7.17 -2.49 -3.52
C ALA A 320 7.28 -0.96 -3.73
N ASN A 321 6.23 -0.20 -3.39
CA ASN A 321 6.14 1.25 -3.59
C ASN A 321 6.89 2.07 -2.53
N CYS A 322 8.13 1.67 -2.20
CA CYS A 322 9.01 2.43 -1.31
C CYS A 322 10.49 2.15 -1.62
N ILE A 323 11.35 3.12 -1.31
CA ILE A 323 12.80 2.91 -1.22
C ILE A 323 13.12 2.48 0.20
N ARG A 324 13.97 1.45 0.30
CA ARG A 324 14.56 0.98 1.54
C ARG A 324 16.05 1.16 1.43
N LEU A 325 16.62 1.91 2.36
CA LEU A 325 18.06 2.10 2.49
C LEU A 325 18.50 1.32 3.71
N ALA A 326 19.20 0.21 3.50
CA ALA A 326 19.84 -0.52 4.58
C ALA A 326 21.06 0.26 5.10
N ARG A 327 21.56 -0.08 6.29
CA ARG A 327 22.74 0.55 6.89
C ARG A 327 23.90 0.77 5.91
N GLY A 328 24.29 -0.25 5.14
CA GLY A 328 25.41 -0.12 4.20
C GLY A 328 25.15 0.92 3.11
N GLU A 329 23.91 0.99 2.59
CA GLU A 329 23.50 2.02 1.63
C GLU A 329 23.47 3.40 2.29
N ILE A 330 23.01 3.49 3.54
CA ILE A 330 23.02 4.74 4.31
C ILE A 330 24.46 5.24 4.49
N GLU A 331 25.38 4.37 4.91
CA GLU A 331 26.79 4.71 5.11
C GLU A 331 27.45 5.16 3.81
N ILE A 332 27.16 4.51 2.67
CA ILE A 332 27.69 4.90 1.36
C ILE A 332 27.12 6.25 0.93
N LEU A 333 25.79 6.41 0.94
CA LEU A 333 25.11 7.60 0.40
C LEU A 333 25.30 8.84 1.28
N SER A 334 25.51 8.68 2.58
CA SER A 334 25.71 9.79 3.52
C SER A 334 27.16 9.97 3.99
N ARG A 335 28.10 9.19 3.44
CA ARG A 335 29.49 9.12 3.93
C ARG A 335 29.57 8.97 5.45
N SER A 336 28.99 7.88 5.93
CA SER A 336 28.90 7.57 7.37
C SER A 336 28.17 8.67 8.17
N HIS A 337 27.02 9.14 7.67
CA HIS A 337 26.17 10.17 8.30
C HIS A 337 26.79 11.57 8.39
N THR A 338 27.87 11.86 7.66
CA THR A 338 28.53 13.17 7.69
C THR A 338 27.96 14.14 6.65
N GLU A 339 27.34 13.62 5.59
CA GLU A 339 26.77 14.41 4.51
C GLU A 339 25.27 14.11 4.33
N GLY A 340 24.55 15.13 3.85
CA GLY A 340 23.15 14.97 3.43
C GLY A 340 23.05 14.11 2.17
N MET A 341 21.99 13.32 2.08
CA MET A 341 21.64 12.58 0.88
C MET A 341 20.84 13.47 -0.06
N HIS A 342 21.16 13.40 -1.34
CA HIS A 342 20.41 14.09 -2.38
C HIS A 342 19.30 13.16 -2.87
N MET A 343 18.09 13.67 -3.08
CA MET A 343 17.00 12.91 -3.66
C MET A 343 16.41 13.67 -4.84
N GLU A 344 16.18 12.94 -5.91
CA GLU A 344 15.50 13.39 -7.12
C GLU A 344 14.16 12.65 -7.23
N VAL A 345 13.09 13.39 -7.49
CA VAL A 345 11.75 12.84 -7.75
C VAL A 345 11.26 13.33 -9.11
N MET A 346 10.81 12.40 -9.93
CA MET A 346 10.20 12.65 -11.24
C MET A 346 8.84 11.97 -11.31
N ILE A 347 7.82 12.70 -11.76
CA ILE A 347 6.46 12.16 -11.91
C ILE A 347 6.31 11.56 -13.30
N ASN A 348 5.91 10.28 -13.34
CA ASN A 348 5.64 9.51 -14.54
C ASN A 348 4.14 9.30 -14.67
N GLU A 349 3.50 10.13 -15.49
CA GLU A 349 2.09 9.96 -15.78
C GLU A 349 1.93 8.97 -16.95
N TYR A 350 1.65 7.70 -16.63
CA TYR A 350 1.41 6.69 -17.67
C TYR A 350 -0.01 6.81 -18.19
N GLU A 351 -0.16 7.15 -19.47
CA GLU A 351 -1.41 6.88 -20.16
C GLU A 351 -1.55 5.38 -20.39
N PRO A 352 -2.68 4.76 -19.98
CA PRO A 352 -2.96 3.41 -20.39
C PRO A 352 -3.07 3.43 -21.92
N LYS A 353 -2.13 2.76 -22.60
CA LYS A 353 -2.22 2.56 -24.05
C LYS A 353 -3.59 1.94 -24.32
N GLN A 354 -4.46 2.67 -25.01
CA GLN A 354 -5.70 2.09 -25.49
C GLN A 354 -5.30 0.94 -26.41
N LEU A 355 -5.55 -0.30 -25.97
CA LEU A 355 -5.38 -1.46 -26.85
C LEU A 355 -6.26 -1.20 -28.08
N PRO A 356 -5.73 -1.32 -29.30
CA PRO A 356 -6.54 -1.17 -30.49
C PRO A 356 -7.73 -2.11 -30.34
N LYS A 357 -8.94 -1.55 -30.35
CA LYS A 357 -10.15 -2.36 -30.46
C LYS A 357 -9.95 -3.21 -31.70
N GLN A 358 -9.76 -4.51 -31.52
CA GLN A 358 -9.82 -5.43 -32.64
C GLN A 358 -11.17 -5.18 -33.29
N HIS A 359 -11.15 -4.58 -34.48
CA HIS A 359 -12.30 -4.56 -35.35
C HIS A 359 -12.71 -6.02 -35.47
N GLN A 360 -13.86 -6.37 -34.89
CA GLN A 360 -14.53 -7.62 -35.21
C GLN A 360 -14.64 -7.64 -36.73
N GLU A 361 -13.91 -8.59 -37.34
CA GLU A 361 -14.07 -8.95 -38.74
C GLU A 361 -15.57 -9.06 -39.02
N GLN A 362 -16.05 -8.21 -39.92
CA GLN A 362 -17.36 -8.39 -40.51
C GLN A 362 -17.38 -9.78 -41.14
N GLU A 363 -18.25 -10.65 -40.63
CA GLU A 363 -18.63 -11.88 -41.30
C GLU A 363 -18.95 -11.57 -42.77
N PRO A 364 -18.36 -12.29 -43.74
CA PRO A 364 -18.74 -12.13 -45.13
C PRO A 364 -20.20 -12.55 -45.31
N GLN A 365 -21.04 -11.59 -45.68
CA GLN A 365 -22.42 -11.84 -46.06
C GLN A 365 -22.47 -12.90 -47.17
N SER A 366 -23.22 -13.96 -46.90
CA SER A 366 -23.51 -15.03 -47.86
C SER A 366 -24.25 -14.44 -49.09
N PRO A 367 -23.94 -14.90 -50.32
CA PRO A 367 -24.59 -14.39 -51.52
C PRO A 367 -26.08 -14.76 -51.53
N GLN A 368 -26.94 -13.75 -51.46
CA GLN A 368 -28.38 -13.89 -51.71
C GLN A 368 -28.63 -14.15 -53.19
N SER A 369 -29.38 -15.22 -53.43
CA SER A 369 -29.93 -15.69 -54.69
C SER A 369 -30.78 -14.62 -55.38
N GLN A 370 -30.49 -14.33 -56.64
CA GLN A 370 -31.32 -13.50 -57.51
C GLN A 370 -32.62 -14.23 -57.89
N PRO A 371 -33.79 -13.56 -57.85
CA PRO A 371 -34.98 -14.02 -58.56
C PRO A 371 -34.98 -13.49 -60.00
N GLN A 372 -35.22 -14.40 -60.94
CA GLN A 372 -35.58 -14.12 -62.33
C GLN A 372 -36.92 -13.35 -62.39
N THR A 373 -37.01 -12.31 -63.22
CA THR A 373 -38.12 -12.04 -64.18
C THR A 373 -38.11 -10.56 -64.60
N SER A 374 -37.94 -10.30 -65.89
CA SER A 374 -38.67 -9.21 -66.57
C SER A 374 -38.58 -9.35 -68.08
N THR A 375 -39.78 -9.51 -68.64
CA THR A 375 -40.26 -9.53 -70.02
C THR A 375 -39.75 -8.36 -70.89
N PRO A 376 -39.54 -8.55 -72.21
CA PRO A 376 -39.29 -7.44 -73.13
C PRO A 376 -40.60 -6.84 -73.68
N PRO A 377 -40.62 -5.54 -74.05
CA PRO A 377 -41.76 -4.90 -74.72
C PRO A 377 -41.75 -5.17 -76.24
N PRO A 378 -42.91 -5.09 -76.92
CA PRO A 378 -43.03 -5.30 -78.35
C PRO A 378 -42.56 -4.07 -79.14
N GLN A 379 -41.81 -4.32 -80.22
CA GLN A 379 -41.50 -3.33 -81.24
C GLN A 379 -42.71 -3.13 -82.16
N GLN A 380 -42.99 -1.86 -82.46
CA GLN A 380 -43.88 -1.41 -83.53
C GLN A 380 -43.15 -1.51 -84.86
N GLU A 381 -43.79 -2.13 -85.86
CA GLU A 381 -43.86 -1.67 -87.26
C GLU A 381 -45.18 -2.16 -87.88
#